data_AF-A0A0L0FI45-F1
#
_entry.id   AF-A0A0L0FI45-F1
#
_cell.length_a   1.000
_cell.length_b   1.000
_cell.length_c   1.000
_cell.angle_alpha   90.00
_cell.angle_beta   90.00
_cell.angle_gamma   90.00
#
_symmetry.space_group_name_H-M   'P 1'
#
loop_
_entity.id
_entity.type
_entity.pdbx_description
1 polymer ?
#
loop_
_entity_poly.entity_id
_entity_poly.type
_entity_poly.pdbx_seq_one_letter_code
_entity_poly.pdbx_strand_id
1 'polypeptide(L)'
;MIASANGDFRKLQANTQLSGLLGRTADVILPKGVHKTCRVESPTLDLVVELKAGVHDECVVIHNTADAVDNILNEQRYRVERRYRCRETGNIRIKLEMH
;
A
#
# COMPACT_ATOMS: atom_id res chain seq x y z
N MET A 1 14.50 2.89 7.72
CA MET A 1 13.07 2.53 7.83
C MET A 1 12.25 3.78 7.58
N ILE A 2 11.93 4.05 6.32
CA ILE A 2 11.13 5.22 5.93
C ILE A 2 9.66 4.77 5.89
N ALA A 3 8.84 5.43 6.71
CA ALA A 3 7.37 5.50 6.65
C ALA A 3 6.53 4.29 7.16
N SER A 4 6.71 3.96 8.44
CA SER A 4 5.62 3.39 9.29
C SER A 4 4.71 4.49 9.90
N ALA A 5 5.04 5.77 9.73
CA ALA A 5 4.36 6.88 10.41
C ALA A 5 2.97 7.25 9.86
N ASN A 6 2.68 6.96 8.59
CA ASN A 6 1.37 7.15 7.97
C ASN A 6 0.90 5.83 7.37
N GLY A 7 0.32 4.94 8.17
CA GLY A 7 -0.28 3.67 7.69
C GLY A 7 -1.53 3.85 6.82
N ASP A 8 -1.64 4.97 6.12
CA ASP A 8 -2.76 5.36 5.27
C ASP A 8 -2.22 5.59 3.85
N PHE A 9 -2.20 4.52 3.07
CA PHE A 9 -1.69 4.51 1.70
C PHE A 9 -2.44 5.45 0.77
N ARG A 10 -3.72 5.75 1.03
CA ARG A 10 -4.49 6.74 0.25
C ARG A 10 -3.94 8.15 0.47
N LYS A 11 -3.58 8.50 1.71
CA LYS A 11 -2.92 9.78 2.01
C LYS A 11 -1.52 9.86 1.44
N LEU A 12 -0.80 8.73 1.37
CA LEU A 12 0.51 8.68 0.75
C LEU A 12 0.42 8.87 -0.78
N GLN A 13 -0.59 8.27 -1.42
CA GLN A 13 -0.87 8.44 -2.85
C GLN A 13 -1.25 9.89 -3.19
N ALA A 14 -2.05 10.55 -2.35
CA ALA A 14 -2.44 11.95 -2.53
C ALA A 14 -1.31 12.95 -2.27
N ASN A 15 -0.19 12.52 -1.68
CA ASN A 15 0.95 13.39 -1.39
C ASN A 15 1.87 13.51 -2.62
N THR A 16 1.94 14.68 -3.22
CA THR A 16 2.73 14.94 -4.44
C THR A 16 4.24 14.75 -4.28
N GLN A 17 4.77 14.88 -3.07
CA GLN A 17 6.20 14.69 -2.80
C GLN A 17 6.56 13.24 -2.51
N LEU A 18 5.62 12.46 -1.96
CA LEU A 18 5.86 11.09 -1.50
C LEU A 18 5.22 10.01 -2.39
N SER A 19 4.36 10.39 -3.34
CA SER A 19 3.73 9.46 -4.29
C SER A 19 4.73 8.76 -5.21
N GLY A 20 5.94 9.31 -5.37
CA GLY A 20 7.11 8.65 -5.97
C GLY A 20 7.44 7.30 -5.33
N LEU A 21 7.25 7.17 -4.02
CA LEU A 21 7.52 5.91 -3.31
C LEU A 21 6.57 4.79 -3.74
N LEU A 22 5.40 5.15 -4.27
CA LEU A 22 4.39 4.24 -4.80
C LEU A 22 4.42 4.16 -6.34
N GLY A 23 5.41 4.75 -7.00
CA GLY A 23 5.57 4.72 -8.45
C GLY A 23 4.75 5.76 -9.22
N ARG A 24 4.15 6.74 -8.52
CA ARG A 24 3.28 7.82 -9.07
C ARG A 24 2.10 7.32 -9.90
N THR A 25 0.98 8.02 -9.79
CA THR A 25 -0.20 7.72 -10.62
C THR A 25 -0.49 8.88 -11.55
N ALA A 26 -0.85 8.58 -12.79
CA ALA A 26 -1.25 9.57 -13.79
C ALA A 26 -2.46 9.07 -14.57
N ASP A 27 -3.31 10.01 -14.98
CA ASP A 27 -4.41 9.72 -15.90
C ASP A 27 -3.85 9.60 -17.31
N VAL A 28 -4.03 8.42 -17.91
CA VAL A 28 -3.65 8.13 -19.28
C VAL A 28 -4.91 7.90 -20.12
N ILE A 29 -4.85 8.38 -21.36
CA ILE A 29 -5.89 8.10 -22.35
C ILE A 29 -5.44 6.84 -23.09
N LEU A 30 -6.12 5.73 -22.83
CA LEU A 30 -5.91 4.47 -23.54
C LEU A 30 -6.44 4.59 -24.98
N PRO A 31 -5.96 3.73 -25.90
CA PRO A 31 -6.55 3.60 -27.23
C PRO A 31 -8.08 3.43 -27.12
N LYS A 32 -8.84 4.13 -27.96
CA LYS A 32 -10.31 4.29 -27.91
C LYS A 32 -10.85 5.37 -26.94
N GLY A 33 -9.99 6.25 -26.43
CA GLY A 33 -10.44 7.42 -25.66
C GLY A 33 -10.85 7.11 -24.21
N VAL A 34 -10.46 5.94 -23.70
CA VAL A 34 -10.78 5.53 -22.33
C VAL A 34 -9.79 6.21 -21.38
N HIS A 35 -10.30 7.04 -20.49
CA HIS A 35 -9.51 7.61 -19.40
C HIS A 35 -9.29 6.54 -18.33
N LYS A 36 -8.02 6.26 -18.00
CA LYS A 36 -7.66 5.34 -16.92
C LYS A 36 -6.52 5.93 -16.10
N THR A 37 -6.64 5.88 -14.79
CA THR A 37 -5.51 6.18 -13.90
C THR A 37 -4.58 4.96 -13.84
N CYS A 38 -3.31 5.16 -14.20
CA CYS A 38 -2.30 4.10 -14.21
C CYS A 38 -1.08 4.52 -13.40
N ARG A 39 -0.31 3.52 -12.94
CA ARG A 39 1.02 3.76 -12.39
C ARG A 39 2.00 4.07 -13.52
N VAL A 40 2.87 5.05 -13.33
CA VAL A 40 3.82 5.51 -14.37
C VAL A 40 5.26 5.07 -14.12
N GLU A 41 5.59 4.67 -12.89
CA GLU A 41 6.92 4.23 -12.48
C GLU A 41 6.81 2.99 -11.57
N SER A 42 7.89 2.22 -11.45
CA SER A 42 7.96 1.13 -10.47
C SER A 42 8.02 1.70 -9.05
N PRO A 43 7.25 1.16 -8.09
CA PRO A 43 7.28 1.65 -6.71
C PRO A 43 8.64 1.40 -6.05
N THR A 44 9.16 2.40 -5.34
CA THR A 44 10.34 2.22 -4.48
C THR A 44 10.02 1.38 -3.24
N LEU A 45 8.77 1.40 -2.78
CA LEU A 45 8.26 0.55 -1.70
C LEU A 45 7.23 -0.44 -2.26
N ASP A 46 7.70 -1.67 -2.48
CA ASP A 46 6.93 -2.71 -3.16
C ASP A 46 6.37 -3.75 -2.16
N LEU A 47 7.24 -4.27 -1.29
CA LEU A 47 6.95 -5.37 -0.39
C LEU A 47 7.54 -5.13 1.01
N VAL A 48 6.74 -5.45 2.04
CA VAL A 48 7.22 -5.65 3.41
C VAL A 48 7.19 -7.14 3.70
N VAL A 49 8.36 -7.68 4.05
CA VAL A 49 8.53 -9.07 4.44
C VAL A 49 8.92 -9.17 5.91
N GLU A 50 8.42 -10.19 6.58
CA GLU A 50 8.90 -10.60 7.89
C GLU A 50 9.98 -11.67 7.71
N LEU A 51 11.15 -11.44 8.32
CA LEU A 51 12.24 -12.39 8.37
C LEU A 51 12.12 -13.20 9.67
N LYS A 52 12.09 -14.53 9.57
CA LYS A 52 12.09 -15.39 10.76
C LYS A 52 13.51 -15.59 11.26
N ALA A 53 13.76 -15.20 12.50
CA ALA A 53 15.06 -15.41 13.13
C ALA A 53 15.42 -16.91 13.18
N GLY A 54 16.65 -17.26 12.78
CA GLY A 54 17.15 -18.64 12.77
C GLY A 54 16.85 -19.44 11.50
N VAL A 55 16.03 -18.91 10.59
CA VAL A 55 15.76 -19.51 9.28
C VAL A 55 16.21 -18.52 8.22
N HIS A 56 17.45 -18.67 7.76
CA HIS A 56 18.08 -17.71 6.83
C HIS A 56 17.40 -17.66 5.44
N ASP A 57 16.46 -18.58 5.18
CA ASP A 57 15.91 -18.83 3.85
C ASP A 57 14.38 -18.64 3.80
N GLU A 58 13.73 -18.29 4.92
CA GLU A 58 12.27 -18.08 4.99
C GLU A 58 11.93 -16.61 5.22
N CYS A 59 11.26 -16.00 4.24
CA CYS A 59 10.56 -14.73 4.40
C CYS A 59 9.07 -14.93 4.11
N VAL A 60 8.23 -14.18 4.84
CA VAL A 60 6.79 -14.14 4.58
C VAL A 60 6.43 -12.72 4.19
N VAL A 61 5.76 -12.56 3.04
CA VAL A 61 5.19 -11.27 2.64
C VAL A 61 4.07 -10.92 3.60
N ILE A 62 4.27 -9.88 4.40
CA ILE A 62 3.27 -9.38 5.35
C ILE A 62 2.47 -8.23 4.76
N HIS A 63 3.06 -7.44 3.85
CA HIS A 63 2.35 -6.42 3.08
C HIS A 63 2.89 -6.36 1.64
N ASN A 64 2.02 -6.51 0.66
CA ASN A 64 2.32 -6.21 -0.75
C ASN A 64 1.63 -4.89 -1.13
N THR A 65 2.39 -3.80 -1.11
CA THR A 65 1.86 -2.46 -1.37
C THR A 65 1.67 -2.19 -2.84
N ALA A 66 2.46 -2.82 -3.72
CA ALA A 66 2.22 -2.71 -5.15
C ALA A 66 0.88 -3.35 -5.53
N ASP A 67 0.63 -4.59 -5.11
CA ASP A 67 -0.64 -5.28 -5.39
C ASP A 67 -1.83 -4.48 -4.83
N ALA A 68 -1.71 -3.91 -3.63
CA ALA A 68 -2.79 -3.12 -3.05
C ALA A 68 -3.13 -1.89 -3.90
N VAL A 69 -2.11 -1.16 -4.37
CA VAL A 69 -2.31 0.02 -5.24
C VAL A 69 -2.84 -0.41 -6.61
N ASP A 70 -2.37 -1.50 -7.19
CA ASP A 70 -2.86 -1.98 -8.49
C ASP A 70 -4.31 -2.46 -8.38
N ASN A 71 -4.68 -3.14 -7.29
CA ASN A 71 -6.06 -3.50 -7.02
C ASN A 71 -6.95 -2.27 -6.86
N ILE A 72 -6.49 -1.21 -6.18
CA ILE A 72 -7.22 0.06 -6.09
C ILE A 72 -7.46 0.68 -7.47
N LEU A 73 -6.42 0.74 -8.30
CA LEU A 73 -6.49 1.33 -9.65
C LEU A 73 -7.36 0.52 -10.62
N ASN A 74 -7.51 -0.79 -10.39
CA ASN A 74 -8.34 -1.68 -11.19
C ASN A 74 -9.72 -1.93 -10.57
N GLU A 75 -10.09 -1.19 -9.51
CA GLU A 75 -11.38 -1.36 -8.80
C GLU A 75 -11.61 -2.79 -8.28
N GLN A 76 -10.53 -3.49 -7.93
CA GLN A 76 -10.54 -4.83 -7.37
C GLN A 76 -10.49 -4.81 -5.85
N ARG A 77 -10.74 -5.96 -5.20
CA ARG A 77 -10.67 -6.07 -3.74
C ARG A 77 -9.22 -6.02 -3.26
N TYR A 78 -8.98 -5.33 -2.15
CA TYR A 78 -7.65 -5.23 -1.55
C TYR A 78 -7.70 -5.29 -0.03
N ARG A 79 -6.57 -5.69 0.58
CA ARG A 79 -6.42 -5.69 2.02
C ARG A 79 -6.14 -4.29 2.52
N VAL A 80 -6.85 -3.89 3.57
CA VAL A 80 -6.62 -2.63 4.28
C VAL A 80 -6.31 -2.90 5.74
N GLU A 81 -5.33 -2.17 6.27
CA GLU A 81 -5.02 -2.16 7.68
C GLU A 81 -5.76 -0.99 8.34
N ARG A 82 -6.74 -1.28 9.20
CA ARG A 82 -7.37 -0.27 10.06
C ARG A 82 -6.69 -0.24 11.42
N ARG A 83 -6.12 0.92 11.74
CA ARG A 83 -5.59 1.24 13.06
C ARG A 83 -6.62 2.02 13.85
N TYR A 84 -6.94 1.56 15.06
CA TYR A 84 -7.80 2.28 15.97
C TYR A 84 -7.25 2.21 17.39
N ARG A 85 -7.44 3.29 18.13
CA ARG A 85 -7.06 3.35 19.54
C ARG A 85 -8.16 2.70 20.37
N CYS A 86 -7.81 1.65 21.12
CA CYS A 86 -8.74 1.02 22.05
C CYS A 86 -9.02 2.00 23.20
N ARG A 87 -10.29 2.38 23.40
CA ARG A 87 -10.68 3.36 24.44
C ARG A 87 -10.37 2.88 25.86
N GLU A 88 -10.43 1.57 26.10
CA GLU A 88 -10.26 0.99 27.44
C GLU A 88 -8.78 0.86 27.84
N THR A 89 -7.91 0.49 26.89
CA THR A 89 -6.51 0.17 27.19
C THR A 89 -5.54 1.24 26.71
N GLY A 90 -6.00 2.20 25.88
CA GLY A 90 -5.14 3.19 25.23
C GLY A 90 -4.23 2.63 24.12
N ASN A 91 -4.12 1.31 24.02
CA ASN A 91 -3.31 0.61 23.02
C ASN A 91 -3.87 0.79 21.62
N ILE A 92 -2.97 0.83 20.63
CA ILE A 92 -3.36 0.77 19.22
C ILE A 92 -3.66 -0.69 18.87
N ARG A 93 -4.84 -0.93 18.32
CA ARG A 93 -5.21 -2.21 17.71
C ARG A 93 -5.19 -2.06 16.21
N ILE A 94 -4.77 -3.14 15.57
CA ILE A 94 -4.67 -3.28 14.13
C ILE A 94 -5.66 -4.36 13.70
N LYS A 95 -6.50 -4.05 12.71
CA LYS A 95 -7.41 -5.02 12.10
C LYS A 95 -7.20 -5.01 10.59
N LEU A 96 -6.99 -6.20 10.03
CA LEU A 96 -6.93 -6.42 8.59
C LEU A 96 -8.34 -6.71 8.08
N GLU A 97 -8.77 -5.96 7.08
CA GLU A 97 -10.08 -6.12 6.44
C GLU A 97 -9.92 -6.15 4.92
N MET A 98 -10.86 -6.80 4.22
CA MET A 98 -10.95 -6.76 2.77
C MET A 98 -11.89 -5.62 2.36
N HIS A 99 -11.41 -4.70 1.54
CA HIS A 99 -12.18 -3.62 0.93
C HIS A 99 -12.46 -3.92 -0.55
#